data_AF-A0A370LTE3-F1
#
_entry.id   AF-A0A370LTE3-F1
#
_cell.length_a   1.000
_cell.length_b   1.000
_cell.length_c   1.000
_cell.angle_alpha   90.00
_cell.angle_beta   90.00
_cell.angle_gamma   90.00
#
_symmetry.space_group_name_H-M   'P 1'
#
loop_
_entity.id
_entity.type
_entity.pdbx_description
1 polymer ?
#
loop_
_entity_poly.entity_id
_entity_poly.type
_entity_poly.pdbx_seq_one_letter_code
_entity_poly.pdbx_strand_id
1 'polypeptide(L)'
;MVKQSIWVGITIGVFFVGLAVGFAVFQTPDLSTVSSSNELEKYKIAEQLANQHLETFDELDFDVFTNQQWQRLHESHSQDIVVHWPDGRTTEGIEPHIEDLKAMFVYAPDTRIQQHPIKIASGQWTSVIGIIEGTFTEPMPLPDGSSIPPTGKSFKLTMNTVGYWENGVMTEEYLFWDNLEFMKQIGLA
;
A
#
# COMPACT_ATOMS: atom_id res chain seq x y z
N MET A 1 9.45 -1.74 42.99
CA MET A 1 8.86 -1.31 44.28
C MET A 1 7.35 -1.23 44.09
N VAL A 2 6.62 -2.27 44.48
CA VAL A 2 5.16 -2.25 44.59
C VAL A 2 4.85 -2.62 46.04
N LYS A 3 4.44 -1.63 46.84
CA LYS A 3 3.92 -1.86 48.19
C LYS A 3 2.40 -1.95 48.08
N GLN A 4 1.86 -3.15 48.09
CA GLN A 4 0.48 -3.37 48.51
C GLN A 4 0.48 -3.53 50.04
N SER A 5 -0.16 -2.61 50.73
CA SER A 5 -0.41 -2.68 52.17
C SER A 5 -1.92 -2.59 52.39
N ILE A 6 -2.57 -3.75 52.49
CA ILE A 6 -3.96 -3.88 52.88
C ILE A 6 -3.98 -4.08 54.40
N TRP A 7 -4.63 -3.17 55.11
CA TRP A 7 -4.77 -3.17 56.56
C TRP A 7 -5.75 -4.25 57.02
N VAL A 8 -5.34 -5.09 57.96
CA VAL A 8 -6.21 -6.02 58.70
C VAL A 8 -6.68 -5.29 59.97
N GLY A 9 -7.94 -4.84 59.98
CA GLY A 9 -8.61 -4.37 61.19
C GLY A 9 -9.10 -5.56 62.01
N ILE A 10 -8.59 -5.70 63.24
CA ILE A 10 -9.07 -6.66 64.24
C ILE A 10 -10.25 -6.04 64.98
N THR A 11 -11.43 -6.64 64.89
CA THR A 11 -12.56 -6.39 65.79
C THR A 11 -12.79 -7.61 66.68
N ILE A 12 -12.71 -7.39 68.00
CA ILE A 12 -13.08 -8.37 69.02
C ILE A 12 -14.60 -8.32 69.18
N GLY A 13 -15.29 -9.47 69.05
CA GLY A 13 -16.70 -9.56 69.43
C GLY A 13 -17.46 -10.81 69.00
N VAL A 14 -17.46 -11.82 69.89
CA VAL A 14 -18.55 -12.79 70.17
C VAL A 14 -18.82 -13.92 69.15
N PHE A 15 -18.71 -15.14 69.68
CA PHE A 15 -18.95 -16.44 69.08
C PHE A 15 -20.46 -16.67 68.81
N PHE A 16 -20.85 -16.92 67.56
CA PHE A 16 -22.13 -17.54 67.20
C PHE A 16 -21.88 -18.69 66.20
N VAL A 17 -22.51 -19.82 66.50
CA VAL A 17 -22.50 -21.08 65.75
C VAL A 17 -23.12 -20.89 64.35
N GLY A 18 -22.50 -21.51 63.34
CA GLY A 18 -22.55 -21.04 61.96
C GLY A 18 -23.75 -21.41 61.08
N LEU A 19 -23.80 -20.70 59.93
CA LEU A 19 -24.30 -21.17 58.64
C LEU A 19 -23.63 -20.30 57.55
N ALA A 20 -23.20 -20.91 56.45
CA ALA A 20 -22.28 -20.37 55.46
C ALA A 20 -22.69 -19.01 54.86
N VAL A 21 -21.87 -17.98 55.08
CA VAL A 21 -21.92 -16.73 54.28
C VAL A 21 -21.07 -16.95 53.04
N GLY A 22 -21.72 -17.27 51.93
CA GLY A 22 -21.08 -17.30 50.62
C GLY A 22 -20.60 -15.89 50.25
N PHE A 23 -19.29 -15.67 50.28
CA PHE A 23 -18.70 -14.50 49.64
C PHE A 23 -18.78 -14.72 48.12
N ALA A 24 -19.80 -14.14 47.48
CA ALA A 24 -19.79 -13.96 46.04
C ALA A 24 -18.70 -12.94 45.70
N VAL A 25 -17.52 -13.42 45.27
CA VAL A 25 -16.52 -12.59 44.62
C VAL A 25 -17.08 -12.21 43.26
N PHE A 26 -17.78 -11.08 43.17
CA PHE A 26 -18.08 -10.48 41.89
C PHE A 26 -16.78 -9.97 41.29
N GLN A 27 -16.13 -10.77 40.44
CA GLN A 27 -15.14 -10.27 39.50
C GLN A 27 -15.88 -9.34 38.53
N THR A 28 -15.80 -8.04 38.78
CA THR A 28 -16.11 -7.06 37.74
C THR A 28 -15.16 -7.32 36.58
N PRO A 29 -15.64 -7.53 35.34
CA PRO A 29 -14.76 -7.63 34.18
C PRO A 29 -13.87 -6.38 34.17
N ASP A 30 -12.56 -6.59 34.16
CA ASP A 30 -11.62 -5.50 34.07
C ASP A 30 -11.81 -4.81 32.71
N LEU A 31 -12.38 -3.60 32.72
CA LEU A 31 -12.65 -2.79 31.53
C LEU A 31 -11.41 -2.62 30.63
N SER A 32 -10.20 -2.73 31.19
CA SER A 32 -8.95 -2.68 30.43
C SER A 32 -8.74 -3.89 29.49
N THR A 33 -9.26 -5.06 29.86
CA THR A 33 -9.17 -6.28 29.03
C THR A 33 -10.13 -6.26 27.84
N VAL A 34 -11.32 -5.67 28.01
CA VAL A 34 -12.31 -5.50 26.92
C VAL A 34 -11.90 -4.39 25.95
N SER A 35 -11.29 -3.31 26.45
CA SER A 35 -10.76 -2.23 25.60
C SER A 35 -9.56 -2.70 24.76
N SER A 36 -8.64 -3.47 25.35
CA SER A 36 -7.46 -3.97 24.64
C SER A 36 -7.77 -5.05 23.61
N SER A 37 -8.79 -5.90 23.85
CA SER A 37 -9.23 -6.88 22.85
C SER A 37 -9.84 -6.21 21.61
N ASN A 38 -10.60 -5.13 21.80
CA ASN A 38 -11.23 -4.38 20.70
C ASN A 38 -10.18 -3.66 19.83
N GLU A 39 -9.19 -3.00 20.45
CA GLU A 39 -8.12 -2.33 19.72
C GLU A 39 -7.22 -3.32 18.96
N LEU A 40 -6.91 -4.49 19.55
CA LEU A 40 -6.15 -5.53 18.86
C LEU A 40 -6.90 -6.08 17.64
N GLU A 41 -8.22 -6.26 17.74
CA GLU A 41 -9.05 -6.74 16.64
C GLU A 41 -9.08 -5.73 15.49
N LYS A 42 -9.25 -4.43 15.78
CA LYS A 42 -9.14 -3.36 14.79
C LYS A 42 -7.77 -3.35 14.09
N TYR A 43 -6.69 -3.50 14.85
CA TYR A 43 -5.34 -3.55 14.29
C TYR A 43 -5.18 -4.73 13.32
N LYS A 44 -5.64 -5.92 13.71
CA LYS A 44 -5.57 -7.12 12.85
C LYS A 44 -6.38 -6.97 11.56
N ILE A 45 -7.57 -6.37 11.64
CA ILE A 45 -8.39 -6.08 10.46
C ILE A 45 -7.67 -5.10 9.54
N ALA A 46 -7.10 -4.03 10.10
CA ALA A 46 -6.35 -3.04 9.33
C ALA A 46 -5.09 -3.66 8.67
N GLU A 47 -4.36 -4.51 9.39
CA GLU A 47 -3.19 -5.23 8.86
C GLU A 47 -3.60 -6.20 7.74
N GLN A 48 -4.72 -6.91 7.90
CA GLN A 48 -5.24 -7.80 6.85
C GLN A 48 -5.62 -7.03 5.59
N LEU A 49 -6.34 -5.91 5.72
CA LEU A 49 -6.71 -5.07 4.58
C LEU A 49 -5.47 -4.47 3.90
N ALA A 50 -4.51 -4.01 4.69
CA ALA A 50 -3.23 -3.49 4.21
C ALA A 50 -2.46 -4.55 3.38
N ASN A 51 -2.43 -5.80 3.84
CA ASN A 51 -1.81 -6.90 3.09
C ASN A 51 -2.58 -7.21 1.80
N GLN A 52 -3.91 -7.17 1.81
CA GLN A 52 -4.73 -7.34 0.61
C GLN A 52 -4.43 -6.27 -0.44
N HIS A 53 -4.32 -5.00 -0.03
CA HIS A 53 -3.93 -3.93 -0.96
C HIS A 53 -2.54 -4.15 -1.57
N LEU A 54 -1.57 -4.63 -0.78
CA LEU A 54 -0.23 -4.96 -1.28
C LEU A 54 -0.24 -6.15 -2.25
N GLU A 55 -1.08 -7.16 -2.01
CA GLU A 55 -1.28 -8.28 -2.95
C GLU A 55 -1.91 -7.81 -4.26
N THR A 56 -2.94 -6.96 -4.20
CA THR A 56 -3.54 -6.33 -5.38
C THR A 56 -2.51 -5.46 -6.13
N PHE A 57 -1.64 -4.76 -5.42
CA PHE A 57 -0.55 -3.98 -6.02
C PHE A 57 0.43 -4.88 -6.77
N ASP A 58 0.85 -5.99 -6.17
CA ASP A 58 1.73 -6.95 -6.84
C ASP A 58 1.09 -7.50 -8.12
N GLU A 59 -0.17 -7.91 -8.08
CA GLU A 59 -0.90 -8.40 -9.27
C GLU A 59 -1.02 -7.32 -10.36
N LEU A 60 -1.35 -6.09 -9.95
CA LEU A 60 -1.38 -4.92 -10.82
C LEU A 60 -0.06 -4.78 -11.58
N ASP A 61 1.08 -4.71 -10.88
CA ASP A 61 2.35 -4.39 -11.55
C ASP A 61 2.97 -5.60 -12.26
N PHE A 62 2.91 -6.78 -11.64
CA PHE A 62 3.60 -7.98 -12.13
C PHE A 62 2.84 -8.70 -13.25
N ASP A 63 1.51 -8.58 -13.27
CA ASP A 63 0.70 -9.20 -14.32
C ASP A 63 -0.03 -8.16 -15.19
N VAL A 64 -0.84 -7.28 -14.59
CA VAL A 64 -1.71 -6.39 -15.38
C VAL A 64 -0.90 -5.38 -16.20
N PHE A 65 -0.02 -4.60 -15.57
CA PHE A 65 0.85 -3.62 -16.22
C PHE A 65 1.86 -4.32 -17.14
N THR A 66 2.62 -5.27 -16.59
CA THR A 66 3.68 -5.98 -17.33
C THR A 66 3.18 -6.69 -18.58
N ASN A 67 1.97 -7.28 -18.55
CA ASN A 67 1.37 -7.96 -19.70
C ASN A 67 0.35 -7.09 -20.45
N GLN A 68 0.33 -5.77 -20.20
CA GLN A 68 -0.51 -4.80 -20.91
C GLN A 68 -2.01 -5.12 -20.90
N GLN A 69 -2.50 -5.67 -19.79
CA GLN A 69 -3.89 -6.12 -19.63
C GLN A 69 -4.81 -4.95 -19.24
N TRP A 70 -4.83 -3.87 -20.02
CA TRP A 70 -5.48 -2.59 -19.68
C TRP A 70 -6.95 -2.71 -19.29
N GLN A 71 -7.66 -3.71 -19.83
CA GLN A 71 -9.04 -3.98 -19.46
C GLN A 71 -9.21 -4.36 -17.99
N ARG A 72 -8.17 -4.85 -17.32
CA ARG A 72 -8.15 -5.24 -15.91
C ARG A 72 -7.69 -4.14 -14.97
N LEU A 73 -7.30 -2.95 -15.47
CA LEU A 73 -6.78 -1.90 -14.60
C LEU A 73 -7.81 -1.43 -13.54
N HIS A 74 -9.10 -1.54 -13.87
CA HIS A 74 -10.22 -1.28 -12.94
C HIS A 74 -10.27 -2.22 -11.72
N GLU A 75 -9.54 -3.34 -11.73
CA GLU A 75 -9.42 -4.25 -10.57
C GLU A 75 -8.65 -3.59 -9.42
N SER A 76 -7.81 -2.60 -9.72
CA SER A 76 -6.96 -1.90 -8.74
C SER A 76 -7.12 -0.38 -8.73
N HIS A 77 -7.72 0.22 -9.77
CA HIS A 77 -7.87 1.67 -9.91
C HIS A 77 -9.35 2.05 -10.00
N SER A 78 -9.75 3.14 -9.33
CA SER A 78 -11.08 3.70 -9.50
C SER A 78 -11.23 4.34 -10.88
N GLN A 79 -12.48 4.45 -11.34
CA GLN A 79 -12.80 5.09 -12.63
C GLN A 79 -12.38 6.57 -12.66
N ASP A 80 -12.38 7.23 -11.50
CA ASP A 80 -12.11 8.64 -11.26
C ASP A 80 -10.73 8.88 -10.62
N ILE A 81 -9.80 7.92 -10.75
CA ILE A 81 -8.49 8.00 -10.08
C ILE A 81 -7.75 9.30 -10.40
N VAL A 82 -7.13 9.89 -9.38
CA VAL A 82 -6.21 11.02 -9.51
C VAL A 82 -4.77 10.50 -9.48
N VAL A 83 -3.99 10.79 -10.51
CA VAL A 83 -2.60 10.30 -10.63
C VAL A 83 -1.63 11.46 -10.72
N HIS A 84 -0.66 11.49 -9.82
CA HIS A 84 0.42 12.48 -9.78
C HIS A 84 1.69 11.91 -10.41
N TRP A 85 2.10 12.47 -11.54
CA TRP A 85 3.21 11.97 -12.35
C TRP A 85 4.55 12.62 -11.98
N PRO A 86 5.69 11.93 -12.23
CA PRO A 86 7.04 12.45 -11.91
C PRO A 86 7.49 13.64 -12.76
N ASP A 87 6.77 13.93 -13.85
CA ASP A 87 6.98 15.13 -14.67
C ASP A 87 6.21 16.35 -14.14
N GLY A 88 5.49 16.20 -13.02
CA GLY A 88 4.71 17.26 -12.37
C GLY A 88 3.28 17.40 -12.88
N ARG A 89 2.82 16.56 -13.81
CA ARG A 89 1.40 16.54 -14.20
C ARG A 89 0.56 15.83 -13.15
N THR A 90 -0.71 16.22 -13.09
CA THR A 90 -1.77 15.45 -12.43
C THR A 90 -2.84 15.14 -13.48
N THR A 91 -3.28 13.89 -13.53
CA THR A 91 -4.35 13.42 -14.43
C THR A 91 -5.53 12.92 -13.60
N GLU A 92 -6.74 13.11 -14.11
CA GLU A 92 -7.97 12.63 -13.48
C GLU A 92 -8.70 11.65 -14.43
N GLY A 93 -9.09 10.49 -13.90
CA GLY A 93 -9.78 9.43 -14.63
C GLY A 93 -8.87 8.29 -15.08
N ILE A 94 -9.46 7.09 -15.17
CA ILE A 94 -8.73 5.86 -15.55
C ILE A 94 -8.31 5.86 -17.03
N GLU A 95 -9.07 6.47 -17.94
CA GLU A 95 -8.73 6.49 -19.36
C GLU A 95 -7.45 7.27 -19.66
N PRO A 96 -7.26 8.52 -19.19
CA PRO A 96 -5.97 9.21 -19.33
C PRO A 96 -4.81 8.42 -18.73
N HIS A 97 -5.02 7.80 -17.56
CA HIS A 97 -3.98 7.00 -16.92
C HIS A 97 -3.58 5.78 -17.76
N ILE A 98 -4.54 5.04 -18.33
CA ILE A 98 -4.28 3.93 -19.26
C ILE A 98 -3.48 4.41 -20.50
N GLU A 99 -3.81 5.57 -21.07
CA GLU A 99 -3.10 6.09 -22.23
C GLU A 99 -1.65 6.47 -21.90
N ASP A 100 -1.41 7.07 -20.74
CA ASP A 100 -0.05 7.36 -20.26
C ASP A 100 0.76 6.08 -19.99
N LEU A 101 0.14 5.05 -19.40
CA LEU A 101 0.79 3.74 -19.19
C LEU A 101 1.15 3.09 -20.54
N LYS A 102 0.23 3.09 -21.52
CA LYS A 102 0.49 2.57 -22.88
C LYS A 102 1.66 3.27 -23.55
N ALA A 103 1.82 4.57 -23.34
CA ALA A 103 2.90 5.34 -23.94
C ALA A 103 4.29 4.83 -23.52
N MET A 104 4.42 4.25 -22.33
CA MET A 104 5.68 3.64 -21.86
C MET A 104 6.09 2.42 -22.71
N PHE A 105 5.11 1.67 -23.25
CA PHE A 105 5.36 0.47 -24.05
C PHE A 105 5.63 0.76 -25.53
N VAL A 106 5.29 1.95 -26.02
CA VAL A 106 5.46 2.31 -27.45
C VAL A 106 6.91 2.18 -27.88
N TYR A 107 7.84 2.69 -27.08
CA TYR A 107 9.27 2.69 -27.39
C TYR A 107 10.04 1.54 -26.71
N ALA A 108 9.46 0.96 -25.65
CA ALA A 108 10.01 -0.18 -24.91
C ALA A 108 8.94 -1.27 -24.68
N PRO A 109 8.63 -2.09 -25.71
CA PRO A 109 7.55 -3.08 -25.64
C PRO A 109 7.78 -4.21 -24.62
N ASP A 110 9.03 -4.39 -24.16
CA ASP A 110 9.45 -5.35 -23.14
C ASP A 110 9.45 -4.77 -21.71
N THR A 111 8.83 -3.60 -21.52
CA THR A 111 8.67 -2.94 -20.22
C THR A 111 7.97 -3.87 -19.24
N ARG A 112 8.52 -4.01 -18.04
CA ARG A 112 8.00 -4.90 -17.00
C ARG A 112 8.38 -4.43 -15.60
N ILE A 113 7.59 -4.85 -14.63
CA ILE A 113 7.88 -4.78 -13.20
C ILE A 113 7.71 -6.19 -12.66
N GLN A 114 8.71 -6.72 -11.95
CA GLN A 114 8.67 -8.11 -11.45
C GLN A 114 8.99 -8.23 -9.96
N GLN A 115 9.28 -7.11 -9.31
CA GLN A 115 9.71 -7.11 -7.93
C GLN A 115 9.36 -5.80 -7.23
N HIS A 116 8.86 -5.95 -6.01
CA HIS A 116 8.70 -4.90 -5.02
C HIS A 116 9.63 -5.17 -3.83
N PRO A 117 10.93 -4.81 -3.90
CA PRO A 117 11.88 -5.04 -2.81
C PRO A 117 11.46 -4.45 -1.46
N ILE A 118 10.69 -3.36 -1.48
CA ILE A 118 10.14 -2.73 -0.27
C ILE A 118 8.65 -2.52 -0.48
N LYS A 119 7.86 -2.96 0.50
CA LYS A 119 6.40 -2.79 0.56
C LYS A 119 6.02 -2.38 1.96
N ILE A 120 5.31 -1.27 2.07
CA ILE A 120 4.74 -0.80 3.33
C ILE A 120 3.27 -0.46 3.12
N ALA A 121 2.48 -0.67 4.16
CA ALA A 121 1.08 -0.29 4.16
C ALA A 121 0.66 0.18 5.55
N SER A 122 -0.21 1.17 5.60
CA SER A 122 -0.71 1.77 6.83
C SER A 122 -2.08 2.38 6.59
N GLY A 123 -3.11 1.77 7.19
CA GLY A 123 -4.49 2.18 6.96
C GLY A 123 -4.85 2.05 5.48
N GLN A 124 -5.28 3.16 4.87
CA GLN A 124 -5.65 3.22 3.45
C GLN A 124 -4.47 3.49 2.52
N TRP A 125 -3.24 3.60 3.04
CA TRP A 125 -2.08 3.92 2.23
C TRP A 125 -1.20 2.70 2.00
N THR A 126 -0.72 2.54 0.77
CA THR A 126 0.40 1.67 0.41
C THR A 126 1.55 2.51 -0.13
N SER A 127 2.79 2.01 0.03
CA SER A 127 3.95 2.51 -0.70
C SER A 127 4.85 1.34 -1.06
N VAL A 128 5.15 1.22 -2.35
CA VAL A 128 5.97 0.15 -2.90
C VAL A 128 7.15 0.74 -3.67
N ILE A 129 8.35 0.23 -3.41
CA ILE A 129 9.49 0.48 -4.29
C ILE A 129 9.52 -0.64 -5.30
N GLY A 130 9.36 -0.29 -6.58
CA GLY A 130 9.40 -1.20 -7.70
C GLY A 130 10.60 -0.96 -8.61
N ILE A 131 10.88 -1.95 -9.47
CA ILE A 131 11.94 -1.87 -10.46
C ILE A 131 11.30 -2.05 -11.84
N ILE A 132 11.27 -0.97 -12.61
CA ILE A 132 10.83 -0.97 -14.01
C ILE A 132 12.03 -1.32 -14.88
N GLU A 133 11.92 -2.36 -15.68
CA GLU A 133 12.95 -2.78 -16.63
C GLU A 133 12.39 -2.81 -18.05
N GLY A 134 13.22 -2.50 -19.03
CA GLY A 134 12.86 -2.56 -20.45
C GLY A 134 14.02 -2.16 -21.34
N THR A 135 13.76 -2.07 -22.64
CA THR A 135 14.76 -1.76 -23.66
C THR A 135 14.19 -0.80 -24.70
N PHE A 136 14.90 0.29 -25.01
CA PHE A 136 14.47 1.25 -26.02
C PHE A 136 14.72 0.70 -27.44
N THR A 137 13.77 -0.09 -27.95
CA THR A 137 13.88 -0.83 -29.22
C THR A 137 13.01 -0.28 -30.34
N GLU A 138 11.99 0.51 -30.03
CA GLU A 138 11.07 1.09 -31.01
C GLU A 138 11.16 2.63 -31.02
N PRO A 139 10.83 3.32 -32.13
CA PRO A 139 10.87 4.79 -32.18
C PRO A 139 9.98 5.45 -31.11
N MET A 140 10.53 6.42 -30.37
CA MET A 140 9.78 7.18 -29.37
C MET A 140 9.12 8.40 -30.03
N PRO A 141 7.77 8.50 -30.06
CA PRO A 141 7.08 9.63 -30.66
C PRO A 141 7.24 10.89 -29.82
N LEU A 142 7.34 12.04 -30.48
CA LEU A 142 7.37 13.37 -29.86
C LEU A 142 6.09 14.15 -30.18
N PRO A 143 5.71 15.14 -29.34
CA PRO A 143 4.51 15.95 -29.54
C PRO A 143 4.47 16.73 -30.87
N ASP A 144 5.63 17.00 -31.47
CA ASP A 144 5.74 17.69 -32.76
C ASP A 144 5.56 16.77 -33.98
N GLY A 145 5.28 15.48 -33.75
CA GLY A 145 5.11 14.46 -34.78
C GLY A 145 6.42 13.84 -35.27
N SER A 146 7.57 14.29 -34.77
CA SER A 146 8.85 13.62 -35.01
C SER A 146 9.02 12.40 -34.09
N SER A 147 10.12 11.65 -34.27
CA SER A 147 10.45 10.52 -33.39
C SER A 147 11.93 10.44 -33.10
N ILE A 148 12.26 9.96 -31.91
CA ILE A 148 13.63 9.64 -31.51
C ILE A 148 13.91 8.19 -31.94
N PRO A 149 14.99 7.91 -32.69
CA PRO A 149 15.34 6.56 -33.09
C PRO A 149 15.72 5.70 -31.87
N PRO A 150 15.42 4.39 -31.89
CA PRO A 150 15.75 3.50 -30.79
C PRO A 150 17.27 3.40 -30.60
N THR A 151 17.70 3.40 -29.35
CA THR A 151 19.13 3.29 -29.01
C THR A 151 19.56 1.85 -28.71
N GLY A 152 18.61 0.93 -28.53
CA GLY A 152 18.86 -0.45 -28.14
C GLY A 152 19.36 -0.61 -26.70
N LYS A 153 19.37 0.47 -25.91
CA LYS A 153 19.83 0.42 -24.52
C LYS A 153 18.71 -0.06 -23.60
N SER A 154 19.07 -0.96 -22.70
CA SER A 154 18.19 -1.37 -21.60
C SER A 154 18.26 -0.38 -20.45
N PHE A 155 17.15 -0.28 -19.73
CA PHE A 155 17.05 0.50 -18.50
C PHE A 155 16.57 -0.39 -17.34
N LYS A 156 16.94 0.02 -16.13
CA LYS A 156 16.53 -0.53 -14.84
C LYS A 156 16.28 0.65 -13.91
N LEU A 157 15.04 1.10 -13.86
CA LEU A 157 14.60 2.30 -13.17
C LEU A 157 13.96 1.92 -11.83
N THR A 158 14.44 2.53 -10.75
CA THR A 158 13.78 2.39 -9.45
C THR A 158 12.63 3.38 -9.38
N MET A 159 11.42 2.87 -9.11
CA MET A 159 10.23 3.68 -8.86
C MET A 159 9.78 3.55 -7.40
N ASN A 160 9.08 4.57 -6.91
CA ASN A 160 8.22 4.45 -5.74
C ASN A 160 6.81 4.85 -6.13
N THR A 161 5.84 4.01 -5.79
CA THR A 161 4.42 4.32 -5.99
C THR A 161 3.72 4.33 -4.65
N VAL A 162 2.97 5.40 -4.39
CA VAL A 162 2.16 5.57 -3.18
C VAL A 162 0.70 5.57 -3.60
N GLY A 163 -0.07 4.60 -3.10
CA GLY A 163 -1.50 4.47 -3.41
C GLY A 163 -2.36 4.78 -2.19
N TYR A 164 -3.42 5.56 -2.39
CA TYR A 164 -4.51 5.74 -1.44
C TYR A 164 -5.73 4.93 -1.89
N TRP A 165 -6.22 4.07 -1.00
CA TRP A 165 -7.21 3.04 -1.32
C TRP A 165 -8.55 3.32 -0.65
N GLU A 166 -9.62 3.25 -1.43
CA GLU A 166 -11.00 3.29 -0.96
C GLU A 166 -11.81 2.20 -1.65
N ASN A 167 -12.65 1.49 -0.89
CA ASN A 167 -13.52 0.44 -1.42
C ASN A 167 -12.77 -0.66 -2.23
N GLY A 168 -11.51 -0.93 -1.90
CA GLY A 168 -10.68 -1.97 -2.51
C GLY A 168 -9.93 -1.54 -3.77
N VAL A 169 -10.03 -0.28 -4.20
CA VAL A 169 -9.30 0.27 -5.35
C VAL A 169 -8.56 1.55 -4.97
N MET A 170 -7.50 1.90 -5.70
CA MET A 170 -6.81 3.17 -5.58
C MET A 170 -7.66 4.30 -6.16
N THR A 171 -7.88 5.34 -5.36
CA THR A 171 -8.54 6.58 -5.79
C THR A 171 -7.55 7.73 -5.98
N GLU A 172 -6.35 7.60 -5.42
CA GLU A 172 -5.25 8.51 -5.67
C GLU A 172 -3.92 7.76 -5.71
N GLU A 173 -3.08 8.07 -6.69
CA GLU A 173 -1.78 7.46 -6.91
C GLU A 173 -0.70 8.53 -7.09
N TYR A 174 0.44 8.35 -6.43
CA TYR A 174 1.62 9.19 -6.57
C TYR A 174 2.77 8.36 -7.09
N LEU A 175 3.24 8.72 -8.28
CA LEU A 175 4.34 8.06 -8.95
C LEU A 175 5.62 8.87 -8.76
N PHE A 176 6.74 8.18 -8.50
CA PHE A 176 8.05 8.79 -8.35
C PHE A 176 9.13 7.95 -9.04
N TRP A 177 9.91 8.58 -9.93
CA TRP A 177 11.18 8.06 -10.43
C TRP A 177 12.07 9.20 -10.91
N ASP A 178 13.34 8.91 -11.16
CA ASP A 178 14.30 9.88 -11.68
C ASP A 178 14.28 9.88 -13.22
N ASN A 179 13.59 10.87 -13.80
CA ASN A 179 13.53 11.06 -15.25
C ASN A 179 14.92 11.32 -15.87
N LEU A 180 15.84 11.98 -15.17
CA LEU A 180 17.18 12.25 -15.70
C LEU A 180 18.00 10.96 -15.74
N GLU A 181 17.90 10.13 -14.71
CA GLU A 181 18.54 8.81 -14.69
C GLU A 181 18.01 7.91 -15.80
N PHE A 182 16.68 7.87 -15.99
CA PHE A 182 16.06 7.17 -17.10
C PHE A 182 16.64 7.64 -18.46
N MET A 183 16.65 8.95 -18.71
CA MET A 183 17.15 9.51 -19.97
C MET A 183 18.63 9.19 -20.22
N LYS A 184 19.47 9.18 -19.17
CA LYS A 184 20.88 8.73 -19.28
C LYS A 184 20.99 7.26 -19.65
N GLN A 185 20.20 6.39 -19.01
CA GLN A 185 20.23 4.95 -19.28
C GLN A 185 19.84 4.63 -20.73
N ILE A 186 18.82 5.31 -21.27
CA ILE A 186 18.42 5.15 -22.67
C ILE A 186 19.28 5.93 -23.67
N GLY A 187 20.26 6.71 -23.20
CA GLY A 187 21.25 7.39 -24.05
C GLY A 187 20.80 8.70 -24.66
N LEU A 188 19.87 9.40 -24.01
CA LEU A 188 19.31 10.69 -24.45
C LEU A 188 19.79 11.88 -23.59
N ALA A 189 20.61 11.64 -22.58
CA ALA A 189 21.22 12.66 -21.71
C ALA A 189 22.67 12.29 -21.36
#